data_AF-A0A9P7C7C1-F1
#
_entry.id   AF-A0A9P7C7C1-F1
#
_cell.length_a   1.000
_cell.length_b   1.000
_cell.length_c   1.000
_cell.angle_alpha   90.00
_cell.angle_beta   90.00
_cell.angle_gamma   90.00
#
_symmetry.space_group_name_H-M   'P 1'
#
loop_
_entity.id
_entity.type
_entity.pdbx_description
1 polymer ?
#
loop_
_entity_poly.entity_id
_entity_poly.type
_entity_poly.pdbx_seq_one_letter_code
_entity_poly.pdbx_strand_id
1 'polypeptide(L)'
;MSATRKLLLPLALTLAIAACSKPADTAAPAADAAAPATTEQAAAPAADAAAAAPAAEAIKIASGTYKLDPSHTDVLAQWSHFGFSNPSAHFGNVEGTLVYNAEDVTKSTVEVKLPLSGLNSFTAKFDEHLKSADFFAAAKFADATFKSTKVEAAGTNKLTVTGDLTIKGITKPVTLDVTVNGGGEHPMAKR
;
A
#
# COMPACT_ATOMS: atom_id res chain seq x y z
N MET A 1 -42.82 -34.91 -18.85
CA MET A 1 -42.29 -34.83 -17.47
C MET A 1 -40.77 -34.86 -17.57
N SER A 2 -40.10 -33.70 -17.50
CA SER A 2 -38.64 -33.59 -17.62
C SER A 2 -38.07 -33.17 -16.27
N ALA A 3 -37.17 -33.99 -15.71
CA ALA A 3 -36.66 -33.87 -14.36
C ALA A 3 -35.53 -32.83 -14.28
N THR A 4 -35.76 -31.76 -13.52
CA THR A 4 -34.75 -30.78 -13.14
C THR A 4 -33.80 -31.38 -12.10
N ARG A 5 -32.52 -31.57 -12.44
CA ARG A 5 -31.45 -31.85 -11.45
C ARG A 5 -30.92 -30.54 -10.89
N LYS A 6 -31.21 -30.25 -9.61
CA LYS A 6 -30.53 -29.21 -8.84
C LYS A 6 -29.25 -29.79 -8.24
N LEU A 7 -28.11 -29.18 -8.57
CA LEU A 7 -26.83 -29.47 -7.93
C LEU A 7 -26.72 -28.56 -6.70
N LEU A 8 -26.81 -29.15 -5.51
CA LEU A 8 -26.51 -28.50 -4.23
C LEU A 8 -25.01 -28.65 -3.97
N LEU A 9 -24.27 -27.54 -4.01
CA LEU A 9 -22.90 -27.47 -3.49
C LEU A 9 -22.99 -27.23 -1.96
N PRO A 10 -22.32 -28.04 -1.12
CA PRO A 10 -22.24 -27.75 0.30
C PRO A 10 -21.27 -26.60 0.53
N LEU A 11 -21.82 -25.44 0.93
CA LEU A 11 -21.06 -24.32 1.45
C LEU A 11 -20.59 -24.69 2.87
N ALA A 12 -19.35 -25.14 3.00
CA ALA A 12 -18.72 -25.32 4.31
C ALA A 12 -18.27 -23.94 4.83
N LEU A 13 -19.13 -23.29 5.62
CA LEU A 13 -18.82 -22.08 6.36
C LEU A 13 -18.26 -22.48 7.73
N THR A 14 -16.93 -22.55 7.86
CA THR A 14 -16.28 -22.68 9.16
C THR A 14 -16.18 -21.29 9.81
N LEU A 15 -17.14 -21.00 10.69
CA LEU A 15 -17.12 -19.83 11.56
C LEU A 15 -16.35 -20.17 12.84
N ALA A 16 -15.11 -19.72 12.96
CA ALA A 16 -14.36 -19.77 14.22
C ALA A 16 -14.61 -18.48 15.00
N ILE A 17 -15.42 -18.58 16.06
CA ILE A 17 -15.61 -17.50 17.05
C ILE A 17 -14.56 -17.69 18.13
N ALA A 18 -13.64 -16.73 18.27
CA ALA A 18 -12.77 -16.62 19.45
C ALA A 18 -13.14 -15.33 20.20
N ALA A 19 -13.71 -15.50 21.39
CA ALA A 19 -14.03 -14.40 22.30
C ALA A 19 -12.80 -14.00 23.13
N CYS A 20 -12.63 -12.70 23.37
CA CYS A 20 -11.55 -12.14 24.21
C CYS A 20 -11.98 -12.00 25.67
N SER A 21 -11.06 -12.29 26.59
CA SER A 21 -11.03 -11.78 27.97
C SER A 21 -9.64 -11.17 28.24
N LYS A 22 -9.60 -9.97 28.87
CA LYS A 22 -8.38 -9.17 29.18
C LYS A 22 -7.84 -9.49 30.61
N PRO A 23 -6.65 -8.98 31.04
CA PRO A 23 -5.49 -9.79 31.41
C PRO A 23 -5.02 -9.55 32.87
N ALA A 24 -3.92 -10.20 33.29
CA ALA A 24 -3.19 -9.84 34.50
C ALA A 24 -1.72 -9.52 34.19
N ASP A 25 -1.23 -8.47 34.84
CA ASP A 25 0.08 -7.84 34.77
C ASP A 25 1.25 -8.78 35.08
N THR A 26 2.39 -8.60 34.40
CA THR A 26 3.69 -8.43 35.10
C THR A 26 4.76 -7.79 34.22
N ALA A 27 5.64 -7.05 34.89
CA ALA A 27 6.60 -6.09 34.39
C ALA A 27 7.85 -6.68 33.72
N ALA A 28 8.47 -5.85 32.87
CA ALA A 28 9.85 -5.98 32.40
C ALA A 28 10.84 -5.47 33.45
N PRO A 29 12.12 -5.89 33.37
CA PRO A 29 13.22 -5.05 33.79
C PRO A 29 14.10 -4.60 32.62
N ALA A 30 14.61 -3.38 32.77
CA ALA A 30 15.62 -2.72 31.95
C ALA A 30 17.04 -3.09 32.42
N ALA A 31 18.01 -3.02 31.52
CA ALA A 31 19.46 -2.81 31.73
C ALA A 31 20.14 -2.93 30.35
N ASP A 32 21.18 -2.21 29.97
CA ASP A 32 21.93 -1.08 30.50
C ASP A 32 22.76 -0.56 29.31
N ALA A 33 23.17 0.69 29.37
CA ALA A 33 24.00 1.35 28.39
C ALA A 33 25.47 0.92 28.53
N ALA A 34 26.15 0.64 27.41
CA ALA A 34 27.59 0.81 27.31
C ALA A 34 28.05 0.85 25.83
N ALA A 35 28.55 2.01 25.42
CA ALA A 35 29.54 2.20 24.37
C ALA A 35 30.55 3.23 24.94
N PRO A 36 31.75 3.43 24.37
CA PRO A 36 32.29 2.88 23.12
C PRO A 36 33.72 2.31 23.24
N ALA A 37 34.18 1.60 22.22
CA ALA A 37 35.61 1.46 21.94
C ALA A 37 35.82 1.62 20.44
N THR A 38 36.51 2.70 20.09
CA THR A 38 37.01 3.05 18.77
C THR A 38 38.20 2.16 18.42
N THR A 39 38.10 1.45 17.29
CA THR A 39 39.26 0.99 16.54
C THR A 39 39.13 1.48 15.11
N GLU A 40 40.04 2.40 14.78
CA GLU A 40 40.33 2.91 13.46
C GLU A 40 40.97 1.79 12.64
N GLN A 41 40.31 1.35 11.57
CA GLN A 41 40.90 0.43 10.59
C GLN A 41 40.83 1.07 9.21
N ALA A 42 42.02 1.25 8.63
CA ALA A 42 42.31 1.93 7.39
C ALA A 42 41.58 1.33 6.17
N ALA A 43 41.19 2.25 5.28
CA ALA A 43 40.57 1.98 3.99
C ALA A 43 41.52 1.24 3.03
N ALA A 44 40.99 0.22 2.36
CA ALA A 44 41.50 -0.28 1.09
C ALA A 44 40.40 -0.11 0.03
N PRO A 45 40.73 0.29 -1.21
CA PRO A 45 39.72 0.60 -2.21
C PRO A 45 39.16 -0.71 -2.79
N ALA A 46 37.90 -1.01 -2.48
CA ALA A 46 37.16 -2.01 -3.23
C ALA A 46 36.71 -1.36 -4.54
N ALA A 47 37.24 -1.86 -5.64
CA ALA A 47 36.90 -1.46 -6.99
C ALA A 47 35.38 -1.55 -7.20
N ASP A 48 34.81 -0.42 -7.61
CA ASP A 48 33.44 -0.25 -8.04
C ASP A 48 33.21 -1.05 -9.32
N ALA A 49 32.85 -2.32 -9.18
CA ALA A 49 32.16 -3.03 -10.24
C ALA A 49 30.68 -2.69 -10.09
N ALA A 50 30.28 -1.53 -10.63
CA ALA A 50 28.89 -1.22 -10.86
C ALA A 50 28.32 -2.32 -11.76
N ALA A 51 27.72 -3.33 -11.14
CA ALA A 51 26.97 -4.35 -11.84
C ALA A 51 25.89 -3.60 -12.63
N ALA A 52 26.01 -3.62 -13.96
CA ALA A 52 25.01 -3.05 -14.84
C ALA A 52 23.66 -3.67 -14.45
N ALA A 53 22.75 -2.84 -13.94
CA ALA A 53 21.40 -3.26 -13.64
C ALA A 53 20.83 -3.92 -14.91
N PRO A 54 20.19 -5.10 -14.80
CA PRO A 54 19.63 -5.77 -15.96
C PRO A 54 18.70 -4.81 -16.68
N ALA A 55 18.84 -4.72 -18.01
CA ALA A 55 17.95 -3.91 -18.83
C ALA A 55 16.51 -4.36 -18.56
N ALA A 56 15.72 -3.50 -17.91
CA ALA A 56 14.33 -3.78 -17.62
C ALA A 56 13.59 -3.96 -18.95
N GLU A 57 12.91 -5.08 -19.14
CA GLU A 57 11.99 -5.22 -20.26
C GLU A 57 10.92 -4.12 -20.17
N ALA A 58 10.71 -3.44 -21.29
CA ALA A 58 9.80 -2.30 -21.36
C ALA A 58 8.37 -2.72 -20.97
N ILE A 59 7.84 -2.06 -19.96
CA ILE A 59 6.43 -2.11 -19.60
C ILE A 59 5.60 -1.67 -20.81
N LYS A 60 4.79 -2.57 -21.36
CA LYS A 60 4.01 -2.34 -22.59
C LYS A 60 2.73 -1.55 -22.33
N ILE A 61 2.89 -0.31 -21.86
CA ILE A 61 1.82 0.67 -21.63
C ILE A 61 2.19 1.93 -22.40
N ALA A 62 1.21 2.58 -23.04
CA ALA A 62 1.47 3.84 -23.74
C ALA A 62 1.92 4.93 -22.75
N SER A 63 2.80 5.83 -23.17
CA SER A 63 3.03 7.07 -22.42
C SER A 63 1.73 7.89 -22.38
N GLY A 64 1.48 8.59 -21.29
CA GLY A 64 0.29 9.42 -21.17
C GLY A 64 -0.04 9.86 -19.76
N THR A 65 -1.10 10.66 -19.64
CA THR A 65 -1.70 11.01 -18.36
C THR A 65 -2.92 10.14 -18.13
N TYR A 66 -2.91 9.41 -17.03
CA TYR A 66 -3.95 8.51 -16.57
C TYR A 66 -4.62 9.10 -15.33
N LYS A 67 -5.95 9.03 -15.28
CA LYS A 67 -6.71 9.30 -14.07
C LYS A 67 -7.04 7.98 -13.39
N LEU A 68 -6.88 7.94 -12.07
CA LEU A 68 -7.34 6.81 -11.28
C LEU A 68 -8.87 6.77 -11.37
N ASP A 69 -9.43 5.60 -11.66
CA ASP A 69 -10.86 5.36 -11.61
C ASP A 69 -11.23 4.97 -10.17
N PRO A 70 -12.05 5.78 -9.46
CA PRO A 70 -12.45 5.46 -8.09
C PRO A 70 -13.19 4.12 -7.94
N SER A 71 -13.80 3.60 -9.01
CA SER A 71 -14.52 2.31 -9.00
C SER A 71 -13.61 1.10 -9.22
N HIS A 72 -12.37 1.33 -9.67
CA HIS A 72 -11.38 0.28 -9.96
C HIS A 72 -10.04 0.54 -9.25
N THR A 73 -10.05 1.39 -8.23
CA THR A 73 -8.90 1.68 -7.38
C THR A 73 -9.24 1.31 -5.95
N ASP A 74 -8.42 0.47 -5.32
CA ASP A 74 -8.55 0.12 -3.92
C ASP A 74 -7.20 0.33 -3.21
N VAL A 75 -7.26 0.96 -2.04
CA VAL A 75 -6.11 1.14 -1.15
C VAL A 75 -6.44 0.45 0.15
N LEU A 76 -5.71 -0.63 0.42
CA LEU A 76 -5.92 -1.50 1.57
C LEU A 76 -4.83 -1.29 2.61
N ALA A 77 -5.23 -0.95 3.83
CA ALA A 77 -4.37 -1.09 5.00
C ALA A 77 -4.71 -2.37 5.74
N GLN A 78 -3.69 -3.10 6.20
CA GLN A 78 -3.84 -4.29 7.02
C GLN A 78 -2.80 -4.25 8.14
N TRP A 79 -3.16 -4.73 9.32
CA TRP A 79 -2.26 -4.73 10.48
C TRP A 79 -2.46 -5.99 11.32
N SER A 80 -1.44 -6.34 12.11
CA SER A 80 -1.55 -7.40 13.10
C SER A 80 -2.30 -6.90 14.33
N HIS A 81 -3.33 -7.63 14.74
CA HIS A 81 -4.05 -7.39 15.98
C HIS A 81 -3.61 -8.45 17.01
N PHE A 82 -2.53 -8.11 17.71
CA PHE A 82 -1.88 -8.94 18.74
C PHE A 82 -1.43 -10.33 18.25
N GLY A 83 -1.18 -10.50 16.95
CA GLY A 83 -0.79 -11.78 16.35
C GLY A 83 -1.92 -12.80 16.18
N PHE A 84 -3.15 -12.49 16.61
CA PHE A 84 -4.28 -13.41 16.52
C PHE A 84 -5.10 -13.23 15.25
N SER A 85 -5.08 -12.03 14.66
CA SER A 85 -5.87 -11.69 13.48
C SER A 85 -5.21 -10.58 12.67
N ASN A 86 -5.64 -10.46 11.41
CA ASN A 86 -5.20 -9.41 10.50
C ASN A 86 -6.38 -8.59 9.99
N PRO A 87 -6.93 -7.66 10.79
CA PRO A 87 -7.96 -6.76 10.32
C PRO A 87 -7.44 -5.87 9.19
N SER A 88 -8.36 -5.43 8.34
CA SER A 88 -8.07 -4.54 7.24
C SER A 88 -9.06 -3.37 7.18
N ALA A 89 -8.64 -2.31 6.51
CA ALA A 89 -9.49 -1.17 6.18
C ALA A 89 -9.18 -0.70 4.76
N HIS A 90 -10.25 -0.42 4.01
CA HIS A 90 -10.19 0.13 2.66
C HIS A 90 -10.33 1.65 2.71
N PHE A 91 -9.60 2.34 1.85
CA PHE A 91 -9.77 3.77 1.60
C PHE A 91 -10.47 3.91 0.25
N GLY A 92 -11.80 4.06 0.29
CA GLY A 92 -12.60 4.26 -0.93
C GLY A 92 -12.49 5.68 -1.48
N ASN A 93 -13.08 5.88 -2.67
CA ASN A 93 -13.11 7.16 -3.39
C ASN A 93 -11.70 7.73 -3.65
N VAL A 94 -10.75 6.85 -3.92
CA VAL A 94 -9.37 7.26 -4.24
C VAL A 94 -9.38 8.06 -5.53
N GLU A 95 -8.73 9.21 -5.50
CA GLU A 95 -8.52 10.07 -6.65
C GLU A 95 -7.03 10.17 -6.92
N GLY A 96 -6.65 10.33 -8.18
CA GLY A 96 -5.26 10.55 -8.50
C GLY A 96 -4.97 10.72 -9.97
N THR A 97 -3.74 11.12 -10.23
CA THR A 97 -3.20 11.29 -11.58
C THR A 97 -1.85 10.60 -11.66
N LEU A 98 -1.68 9.78 -12.69
CA LEU A 98 -0.41 9.17 -13.07
C LEU A 98 0.01 9.78 -14.41
N VAL A 99 1.17 10.42 -14.44
CA VAL A 99 1.86 10.76 -15.70
C VAL A 99 2.89 9.68 -15.92
N TYR A 100 2.67 8.84 -16.92
CA TYR A 100 3.55 7.71 -17.24
C TYR A 100 4.36 7.99 -18.50
N ASN A 101 5.66 7.72 -18.44
CA ASN A 101 6.56 7.77 -19.58
C ASN A 101 7.15 6.38 -19.82
N ALA A 102 6.74 5.75 -20.93
CA ALA A 102 7.15 4.41 -21.30
C ALA A 102 8.59 4.32 -21.80
N GLU A 103 9.15 5.41 -22.32
CA GLU A 103 10.54 5.48 -22.80
C GLU A 103 11.52 5.65 -21.63
N ASP A 104 11.08 6.35 -20.59
CA ASP A 104 11.90 6.69 -19.43
C ASP A 104 11.01 6.83 -18.18
N VAL A 105 10.88 5.73 -17.44
CA VAL A 105 10.01 5.65 -16.25
C VAL A 105 10.42 6.65 -15.16
N THR A 106 11.67 7.12 -15.15
CA THR A 106 12.15 8.10 -14.16
C THR A 106 11.51 9.48 -14.31
N LYS A 107 10.92 9.75 -15.48
CA LYS A 107 10.11 10.96 -15.76
C LYS A 107 8.63 10.79 -15.41
N SER A 108 8.24 9.62 -14.89
CA SER A 108 6.87 9.38 -14.46
C SER A 108 6.60 10.00 -13.09
N THR A 109 5.36 10.42 -12.86
CA THR A 109 4.91 10.95 -11.57
C THR A 109 3.54 10.40 -11.22
N VAL A 110 3.27 10.25 -9.92
CA VAL A 110 1.95 9.88 -9.42
C VAL A 110 1.59 10.75 -8.21
N GLU A 111 0.39 11.29 -8.23
CA GLU A 111 -0.23 12.02 -7.13
C GLU A 111 -1.57 11.38 -6.79
N VAL A 112 -1.77 11.03 -5.52
CA VAL A 112 -2.95 10.33 -5.01
C VAL A 112 -3.51 11.08 -3.82
N LYS A 113 -4.83 11.19 -3.80
CA LYS A 113 -5.64 11.68 -2.69
C LYS A 113 -6.50 10.53 -2.16
N LEU A 114 -6.49 10.36 -0.84
CA LEU A 114 -7.20 9.33 -0.11
C LEU A 114 -8.20 10.00 0.84
N PRO A 115 -9.45 10.23 0.39
CA PRO A 115 -10.48 10.80 1.26
C PRO A 115 -10.81 9.85 2.40
N LEU A 116 -10.70 10.32 3.64
CA LEU A 116 -11.05 9.52 4.82
C LEU A 116 -12.56 9.31 4.94
N SER A 117 -13.37 10.06 4.20
CA SER A 117 -14.81 9.78 4.06
C SER A 117 -15.06 8.37 3.53
N GLY A 118 -14.20 7.86 2.64
CA GLY A 118 -14.26 6.52 2.07
C GLY A 118 -13.66 5.41 2.93
N LEU A 119 -13.10 5.73 4.11
CA LEU A 119 -12.53 4.72 5.01
C LEU A 119 -13.62 3.74 5.50
N ASN A 120 -13.36 2.44 5.34
CA ASN A 120 -14.26 1.34 5.67
C ASN A 120 -13.48 0.08 6.09
N SER A 121 -13.65 -0.36 7.34
CA SER A 121 -13.11 -1.61 7.90
C SER A 121 -14.18 -2.71 8.00
N PHE A 122 -15.36 -2.48 7.41
CA PHE A 122 -16.59 -3.25 7.58
C PHE A 122 -17.12 -3.31 9.02
N THR A 123 -16.67 -2.41 9.90
CA THR A 123 -17.14 -2.31 11.29
C THR A 123 -17.39 -0.84 11.63
N ALA A 124 -18.64 -0.39 11.50
CA ALA A 124 -19.00 1.03 11.60
C ALA A 124 -18.46 1.75 12.85
N LYS A 125 -18.52 1.11 14.03
CA LYS A 125 -17.95 1.69 15.27
C LYS A 125 -16.44 1.86 15.22
N PHE A 126 -15.74 0.94 14.56
CA PHE A 126 -14.30 1.06 14.40
C PHE A 126 -13.95 2.12 13.35
N ASP A 127 -14.74 2.25 12.29
CA ASP A 127 -14.60 3.35 11.31
C ASP A 127 -14.78 4.72 11.98
N GLU A 128 -15.77 4.87 12.86
CA GLU A 128 -15.95 6.08 13.68
C GLU A 128 -14.71 6.37 14.54
N HIS A 129 -14.16 5.34 15.19
CA HIS A 129 -12.98 5.47 16.03
C HIS A 129 -11.73 5.85 15.21
N LEU A 130 -11.50 5.20 14.06
CA LEU A 130 -10.40 5.53 13.15
C LEU A 130 -10.50 6.98 12.61
N LYS A 131 -11.72 7.48 12.38
CA LYS A 131 -11.95 8.86 11.91
C LYS A 131 -11.80 9.90 13.04
N SER A 132 -11.83 9.49 14.31
CA SER A 132 -11.71 10.39 15.47
C SER A 132 -10.31 11.01 15.63
N ALA A 133 -10.19 11.94 16.59
CA ALA A 133 -8.94 12.65 16.88
C ALA A 133 -7.79 11.72 17.34
N ASP A 134 -8.11 10.56 17.89
CA ASP A 134 -7.15 9.57 18.40
C ASP A 134 -6.37 8.90 17.27
N PHE A 135 -6.97 8.81 16.09
CA PHE A 135 -6.35 8.23 14.89
C PHE A 135 -6.18 9.32 13.82
N PHE A 136 -6.97 9.25 12.73
CA PHE A 136 -6.75 10.09 11.55
C PHE A 136 -7.20 11.54 11.73
N ALA A 137 -8.04 11.84 12.73
CA ALA A 137 -8.61 13.16 12.97
C ALA A 137 -9.30 13.74 11.71
N ALA A 138 -10.17 12.94 11.07
CA ALA A 138 -10.74 13.20 9.75
C ALA A 138 -11.53 14.52 9.65
N ALA A 139 -12.09 15.00 10.77
CA ALA A 139 -12.77 16.31 10.81
C ALA A 139 -11.82 17.49 10.55
N LYS A 140 -10.52 17.36 10.90
CA LYS A 140 -9.49 18.38 10.66
C LYS A 140 -8.65 18.09 9.43
N PHE A 141 -8.40 16.81 9.16
CA PHE A 141 -7.60 16.35 8.03
C PHE A 141 -8.46 15.41 7.20
N ALA A 142 -9.23 15.95 6.26
CA ALA A 142 -10.21 15.16 5.51
C ALA A 142 -9.56 14.08 4.63
N ASP A 143 -8.29 14.28 4.26
CA ASP A 143 -7.60 13.50 3.26
C ASP A 143 -6.19 13.11 3.74
N ALA A 144 -5.77 11.91 3.38
CA ALA A 144 -4.36 11.57 3.27
C ALA A 144 -3.90 11.75 1.82
N THR A 145 -2.61 12.02 1.58
CA THR A 145 -2.09 12.24 0.23
C THR A 145 -0.76 11.54 0.02
N PHE A 146 -0.52 11.05 -1.18
CA PHE A 146 0.77 10.54 -1.60
C PHE A 146 1.23 11.28 -2.87
N LYS A 147 2.49 11.72 -2.88
CA LYS A 147 3.11 12.35 -4.06
C LYS A 147 4.47 11.73 -4.31
N SER A 148 4.66 11.12 -5.48
CA SER A 148 5.94 10.54 -5.85
C SER A 148 7.04 11.59 -5.95
N THR A 149 8.22 11.25 -5.47
CA THR A 149 9.46 12.03 -5.61
C THR A 149 10.47 11.32 -6.50
N LYS A 150 10.35 10.00 -6.66
CA LYS A 150 11.23 9.18 -7.50
C LYS A 150 10.50 7.96 -8.04
N VAL A 151 10.76 7.62 -9.31
CA VAL A 151 10.29 6.39 -9.96
C VAL A 151 11.49 5.70 -10.58
N GLU A 152 11.63 4.40 -10.35
CA GLU A 152 12.75 3.60 -10.82
C GLU A 152 12.27 2.27 -11.40
N ALA A 153 12.98 1.75 -12.39
CA ALA A 153 12.76 0.39 -12.86
C ALA A 153 13.31 -0.62 -11.83
N ALA A 154 12.54 -1.68 -11.57
CA ALA A 154 12.87 -2.73 -10.60
C ALA A 154 12.82 -4.14 -11.24
N GLY A 155 13.10 -4.22 -12.54
CA GLY A 155 13.01 -5.43 -13.36
C GLY A 155 11.78 -5.48 -14.25
N THR A 156 11.51 -6.65 -14.84
CA THR A 156 10.38 -6.85 -15.77
C THR A 156 9.05 -6.51 -15.10
N ASN A 157 8.33 -5.55 -15.67
CA ASN A 157 7.02 -5.08 -15.19
C ASN A 157 7.01 -4.59 -13.74
N LYS A 158 8.16 -4.21 -13.18
CA LYS A 158 8.30 -3.78 -11.80
C LYS A 158 8.89 -2.39 -11.73
N LEU A 159 8.32 -1.57 -10.85
CA LEU A 159 8.84 -0.26 -10.53
C LEU A 159 9.01 -0.15 -9.02
N THR A 160 9.97 0.67 -8.61
CA THR A 160 10.06 1.18 -7.23
C THR A 160 9.64 2.65 -7.27
N VAL A 161 8.64 3.01 -6.48
CA VAL A 161 8.10 4.38 -6.43
C VAL A 161 8.27 4.92 -5.03
N THR A 162 9.19 5.87 -4.85
CA THR A 162 9.36 6.61 -3.60
C THR A 162 8.55 7.89 -3.66
N GLY A 163 7.90 8.25 -2.56
CA GLY A 163 7.13 9.47 -2.47
C GLY A 163 6.79 9.88 -1.04
N ASP A 164 6.26 11.08 -0.92
CA ASP A 164 5.86 11.68 0.34
C ASP A 164 4.42 11.29 0.66
N LEU A 165 4.24 10.51 1.72
CA LEU A 165 2.94 10.20 2.31
C LEU A 165 2.64 11.18 3.43
N THR A 166 1.53 11.92 3.29
CA THR A 166 1.04 12.84 4.31
C THR A 166 -0.22 12.30 4.94
N ILE A 167 -0.19 12.08 6.25
CA ILE A 167 -1.32 11.62 7.06
C ILE A 167 -1.39 12.53 8.29
N LYS A 168 -2.58 13.09 8.57
CA LYS A 168 -2.80 13.98 9.73
C LYS A 168 -1.83 15.18 9.76
N GLY A 169 -1.48 15.70 8.59
CA GLY A 169 -0.51 16.79 8.42
C GLY A 169 0.96 16.41 8.65
N ILE A 170 1.26 15.14 8.91
CA ILE A 170 2.64 14.64 9.06
C ILE A 170 3.05 13.99 7.74
N THR A 171 4.13 14.48 7.15
CA THR A 171 4.69 13.96 5.90
C THR A 171 5.91 13.09 6.18
N LYS A 172 5.93 11.88 5.60
CA LYS A 172 7.07 10.96 5.64
C LYS A 172 7.29 10.31 4.28
N PRO A 173 8.56 10.05 3.89
CA PRO A 173 8.84 9.30 2.68
C PRO A 173 8.45 7.84 2.87
N VAL A 174 7.82 7.26 1.85
CA VAL A 174 7.52 5.83 1.74
C VAL A 174 7.92 5.34 0.35
N THR A 175 8.31 4.08 0.26
CA THR A 175 8.66 3.43 -1.00
C THR A 175 7.67 2.30 -1.26
N LEU A 176 7.08 2.31 -2.45
CA LEU A 176 6.11 1.34 -2.93
C LEU A 176 6.76 0.43 -3.97
N ASP A 177 6.61 -0.87 -3.78
CA ASP A 177 6.94 -1.87 -4.79
C ASP A 177 5.74 -2.04 -5.72
N VAL A 178 5.90 -1.61 -6.97
CA VAL A 178 4.82 -1.56 -7.96
C VAL A 178 5.02 -2.67 -8.98
N THR A 179 3.94 -3.40 -9.24
CA THR A 179 3.87 -4.35 -10.37
C THR A 179 2.88 -3.81 -11.40
N VAL A 180 3.33 -3.66 -12.63
CA VAL A 180 2.48 -3.25 -13.75
C VAL A 180 1.86 -4.49 -14.39
N ASN A 181 0.57 -4.68 -14.16
CA ASN A 181 -0.13 -5.89 -14.63
C ASN A 181 -0.39 -5.88 -16.14
N GLY A 182 -0.65 -4.71 -16.73
CA GLY A 182 -0.96 -4.55 -18.14
C GLY A 182 -1.77 -3.29 -18.42
N GLY A 183 -2.04 -3.05 -19.70
CA GLY A 183 -2.83 -1.92 -20.17
C GLY A 183 -3.11 -2.06 -21.66
N GLY A 184 -4.15 -1.38 -22.11
CA GLY A 184 -4.66 -1.51 -23.47
C GLY A 184 -5.93 -0.70 -23.67
N GLU A 185 -6.58 -0.92 -24.81
CA GLU A 185 -7.85 -0.27 -25.12
C GLU A 185 -8.93 -0.63 -24.11
N HIS A 186 -9.73 0.35 -23.71
CA HIS A 186 -10.84 0.13 -22.81
C HIS A 186 -11.87 -0.80 -23.48
N PRO A 187 -12.20 -1.97 -22.90
CA PRO A 187 -12.99 -3.00 -23.57
C PRO A 187 -14.42 -2.54 -23.89
N MET A 188 -14.93 -1.56 -23.16
CA MET A 188 -16.28 -1.01 -23.35
C MET A 188 -16.30 0.30 -24.14
N ALA A 189 -15.17 0.80 -24.63
CA ALA A 189 -15.12 2.07 -25.39
C ALA A 189 -15.63 1.91 -26.83
N LYS A 190 -15.70 0.69 -27.36
CA LYS A 190 -16.33 0.37 -28.65
C LYS A 190 -17.80 0.01 -28.37
N ARG A 191 -18.68 1.00 -28.35
CA ARG A 191 -20.13 0.82 -28.37
C ARG A 191 -20.73 1.56 -29.54
#